data_AF-A0A2W6ZWZ8-F1
#
_entry.id   AF-A0A2W6ZWZ8-F1
#
_cell.length_a   1.000
_cell.length_b   1.000
_cell.length_c   1.000
_cell.angle_alpha   90.00
_cell.angle_beta   90.00
_cell.angle_gamma   90.00
#
_symmetry.space_group_name_H-M   'P 1'
#
loop_
_entity.id
_entity.type
_entity.pdbx_description
1 polymer ?
#
loop_
_entity_poly.entity_id
_entity_poly.type
_entity_poly.pdbx_seq_one_letter_code
_entity_poly.pdbx_strand_id
1 'polypeptide(L)'
;MAVCHPDRVHYANGQCEQCYRKEHFSTDYVRSNFGDKLPLYRAAYEKSEKGLARNRRHQRVRRGLSKVLGKKEVKLREVFVDPSAISRLRDALESGDITLLGIWSDLRADQQKKISGKEQD
;
A
#
# COMPACT_ATOMS: atom_id res chain seq x y z
N MET A 1 30.98 11.34 -20.18
CA MET A 1 30.97 9.93 -19.71
C MET A 1 29.60 9.65 -19.15
N ALA A 2 28.82 8.76 -19.79
CA ALA A 2 27.61 8.22 -19.18
C ALA A 2 28.01 7.39 -17.96
N VAL A 3 27.54 7.75 -16.77
CA VAL A 3 28.04 7.18 -15.51
C VAL A 3 27.52 5.75 -15.28
N CYS A 4 26.43 5.36 -15.95
CA CYS A 4 25.86 4.02 -15.79
C CYS A 4 25.52 3.30 -17.11
N HIS A 5 24.78 3.92 -18.05
CA HIS A 5 24.33 3.26 -19.27
C HIS A 5 24.22 4.26 -20.43
N PRO A 6 25.08 4.18 -21.47
CA PRO A 6 25.09 5.15 -22.57
C PRO A 6 23.80 5.10 -23.40
N ASP A 7 23.13 3.95 -23.47
CA ASP A 7 21.94 3.73 -24.31
C ASP A 7 20.62 4.11 -23.61
N ARG A 8 20.67 4.65 -22.39
CA ARG A 8 19.48 5.02 -21.62
C ARG A 8 19.41 6.54 -21.44
N VAL A 9 18.17 7.06 -21.36
CA VAL A 9 17.94 8.48 -21.05
C VAL A 9 18.50 8.78 -19.65
N HIS A 10 19.41 9.75 -19.61
CA HIS A 10 20.01 10.23 -18.37
C HIS A 10 19.06 11.20 -17.67
N TYR A 11 18.93 11.05 -16.36
CA TYR A 11 18.05 11.83 -15.49
C TYR A 11 18.81 12.93 -14.75
N ALA A 12 19.66 12.57 -13.79
CA ALA A 12 20.45 13.49 -12.98
C ALA A 12 21.82 12.88 -12.66
N ASN A 13 22.82 13.71 -12.36
CA ASN A 13 24.21 13.29 -12.07
C ASN A 13 24.83 12.36 -13.12
N GLY A 14 24.43 12.49 -14.40
CA GLY A 14 24.93 11.64 -15.48
C GLY A 14 24.49 10.17 -15.41
N GLN A 15 23.48 9.86 -14.59
CA GLN A 15 22.91 8.52 -14.41
C GLN A 15 21.53 8.43 -15.06
N CYS A 16 21.13 7.24 -15.50
CA CYS A 16 19.76 6.97 -15.89
C CYS A 16 18.84 6.96 -14.65
N GLU A 17 17.55 7.17 -14.86
CA GLU A 17 16.57 7.27 -13.76
C GLU A 17 16.63 6.06 -12.81
N GLN A 18 16.77 4.86 -13.34
CA GLN A 18 16.83 3.63 -12.53
C GLN A 18 18.07 3.59 -11.64
N CYS A 19 19.24 3.93 -12.18
CA CYS A 19 20.49 3.95 -11.44
C CYS A 19 20.50 5.08 -10.41
N TYR A 20 20.04 6.27 -10.78
CA TYR A 20 19.88 7.41 -9.87
C TYR A 20 18.97 7.05 -8.70
N ARG A 21 17.82 6.42 -8.97
CA ARG A 21 16.90 6.01 -7.92
C ARG A 21 17.48 4.92 -7.02
N LYS A 22 18.20 3.96 -7.59
CA LYS A 22 18.86 2.91 -6.82
C LYS A 22 19.95 3.48 -5.91
N GLU A 23 20.73 4.45 -6.39
CA GLU A 23 21.79 5.05 -5.59
C GLU A 23 21.26 5.99 -4.52
N HIS A 24 20.25 6.81 -4.83
CA HIS A 24 19.77 7.87 -3.93
C HIS A 24 18.52 7.50 -3.11
N PHE A 25 17.92 6.33 -3.35
CA PHE A 25 16.73 5.89 -2.62
C PHE A 25 16.76 4.39 -2.26
N SER A 26 17.92 3.73 -2.36
CA SER A 26 18.07 2.36 -1.84
C SER A 26 18.02 2.32 -0.32
N THR A 27 17.75 1.12 0.21
CA THR A 27 17.92 0.82 1.63
C THR A 27 19.31 1.18 2.14
N ASP A 28 20.35 0.97 1.32
CA ASP A 28 21.74 1.31 1.66
C ASP A 28 21.96 2.83 1.70
N TYR A 29 21.38 3.59 0.76
CA TYR A 29 21.37 5.06 0.83
C TYR A 29 20.69 5.57 2.10
N VAL A 30 19.53 5.00 2.42
CA VAL A 30 18.77 5.38 3.60
C VAL A 30 19.55 5.06 4.87
N ARG A 31 20.22 3.91 4.92
CA ARG A 31 21.09 3.52 6.04
C ARG A 31 22.36 4.37 6.13
N SER A 32 22.95 4.76 5.00
CA SER A 32 24.15 5.60 4.96
C SER A 32 23.87 7.05 5.35
N ASN A 33 22.79 7.65 4.84
CA ASN A 33 22.47 9.06 5.09
C ASN A 33 21.65 9.29 6.36
N PHE A 34 20.82 8.33 6.76
CA PHE A 34 19.97 8.47 7.93
C PHE A 34 20.37 7.56 9.10
N GLY A 35 21.16 6.51 8.88
CA GLY A 35 21.75 5.67 9.95
C GLY A 35 20.79 5.38 11.11
N ASP A 36 21.23 5.71 12.31
CA ASP A 36 20.47 5.57 13.56
C ASP A 36 19.30 6.55 13.70
N LYS A 37 19.18 7.55 12.81
CA LYS A 37 18.08 8.52 12.77
C LYS A 37 16.87 8.00 11.99
N LEU A 38 16.99 6.89 11.25
CA LEU A 38 15.86 6.31 10.50
C LEU A 38 14.62 6.03 11.37
N PRO A 39 14.75 5.50 12.61
CA PRO A 39 13.64 5.42 13.55
C PRO A 39 12.98 6.78 13.86
N LEU A 40 13.75 7.87 13.94
CA LEU A 40 13.23 9.21 14.18
C LEU A 40 12.43 9.73 12.98
N TYR A 41 12.91 9.53 11.75
CA TYR A 41 12.15 9.91 10.54
C TYR A 41 10.86 9.11 10.42
N ARG A 42 10.89 7.81 10.73
CA ARG A 42 9.70 6.98 10.76
C ARG A 42 8.71 7.45 11.82
N ALA A 43 9.19 7.73 13.03
CA ALA A 43 8.36 8.25 14.12
C ALA A 43 7.77 9.63 13.77
N ALA A 44 8.55 10.51 13.13
CA ALA A 44 8.08 11.81 12.66
C ALA A 44 6.99 11.65 11.59
N TYR A 45 7.17 10.75 10.62
CA TYR A 45 6.14 10.43 9.63
C TYR A 45 4.88 9.85 10.29
N GLU A 46 5.02 8.87 11.19
CA GLU A 46 3.89 8.23 11.88
C GLU A 46 3.09 9.23 12.73
N LYS A 47 3.75 10.25 13.29
CA LYS A 47 3.12 11.36 14.03
C LYS A 47 2.61 12.50 13.14
N SER A 48 3.07 12.59 11.90
CA SER A 48 2.60 13.62 10.96
C SER A 48 1.11 13.44 10.63
N GLU A 49 0.44 14.52 10.22
CA GLU A 49 -0.95 14.48 9.78
C GLU A 49 -1.19 13.42 8.70
N LYS A 50 -0.26 13.31 7.74
CA LYS A 50 -0.29 12.29 6.68
C LYS A 50 -0.21 10.87 7.22
N GLY A 51 0.68 10.61 8.18
CA GLY A 51 0.82 9.31 8.82
C GLY A 51 -0.41 8.93 9.63
N LEU A 52 -0.95 9.88 10.39
CA LEU A 52 -2.17 9.70 11.16
C LEU A 52 -3.39 9.44 10.26
N ALA A 53 -3.55 10.21 9.17
CA ALA A 53 -4.61 10.00 8.19
C ALA A 53 -4.53 8.62 7.55
N ARG A 54 -3.32 8.17 7.16
CA ARG A 54 -3.10 6.81 6.66
C ARG A 54 -3.47 5.75 7.69
N ASN A 55 -3.08 5.92 8.95
CA ASN A 55 -3.42 4.98 10.02
C ASN A 55 -4.94 4.93 10.25
N ARG A 56 -5.63 6.08 10.29
CA ARG A 56 -7.10 6.14 10.42
C ARG A 56 -7.81 5.39 9.29
N ARG A 57 -7.37 5.57 8.04
CA ARG A 57 -7.87 4.82 6.89
C ARG A 57 -7.67 3.32 7.06
N HIS A 58 -6.45 2.89 7.41
CA HIS A 58 -6.13 1.48 7.68
C HIS A 58 -7.03 0.87 8.77
N GLN A 59 -7.25 1.59 9.87
CA GLN A 59 -8.11 1.15 10.97
C GLN A 59 -9.58 1.06 10.54
N ARG A 60 -10.07 2.03 9.76
CA ARG A 60 -11.44 2.03 9.24
C ARG A 60 -11.68 0.81 8.35
N VAL A 61 -10.79 0.56 7.39
CA VAL A 61 -10.86 -0.63 6.52
C VAL A 61 -10.83 -1.91 7.34
N ARG A 62 -9.88 -2.04 8.29
CA ARG A 62 -9.78 -3.23 9.14
C ARG A 62 -11.06 -3.50 9.92
N ARG A 63 -11.66 -2.47 10.52
CA ARG A 63 -12.92 -2.58 11.26
C ARG A 63 -14.09 -2.93 10.35
N GLY A 64 -14.20 -2.30 9.18
CA GLY A 64 -15.25 -2.59 8.22
C GLY A 64 -15.18 -4.04 7.72
N LEU A 65 -13.99 -4.50 7.32
CA LEU A 65 -13.80 -5.89 6.89
C LEU A 65 -14.05 -6.89 8.01
N SER A 66 -13.66 -6.57 9.26
CA SER A 66 -13.95 -7.39 10.43
C SER A 66 -15.46 -7.58 10.64
N LYS A 67 -16.25 -6.52 10.48
CA LYS A 67 -17.73 -6.58 10.56
C LYS A 67 -18.33 -7.43 9.45
N VAL A 68 -17.97 -7.15 8.19
CA VAL A 68 -18.50 -7.88 7.02
C VAL A 68 -18.15 -9.37 7.10
N LEU A 69 -16.93 -9.70 7.54
CA LEU A 69 -16.48 -11.09 7.64
C LEU A 69 -16.92 -11.79 8.94
N GLY A 70 -17.54 -11.09 9.88
CA GLY A 70 -17.92 -11.62 11.19
C GLY A 70 -16.73 -12.08 12.05
N LYS A 71 -15.54 -11.50 11.84
CA LYS A 71 -14.29 -11.89 12.55
C LYS A 71 -13.92 -10.83 13.58
N LYS A 72 -13.53 -11.24 14.80
CA LYS A 72 -13.09 -10.32 15.87
C LYS A 72 -11.91 -9.45 15.44
N GLU A 73 -11.00 -10.01 14.65
CA GLU A 73 -9.83 -9.31 14.13
C GLU A 73 -9.46 -9.85 12.74
N VAL A 74 -9.06 -8.96 11.83
CA VAL A 74 -8.67 -9.32 10.46
C VAL A 74 -7.30 -8.75 10.13
N LYS A 75 -6.41 -9.59 9.61
CA LYS A 75 -5.15 -9.12 9.05
C LYS A 75 -5.36 -8.81 7.57
N LEU A 76 -5.24 -7.53 7.19
CA LEU A 76 -5.51 -7.07 5.82
C LEU A 76 -4.78 -7.89 4.75
N ARG A 77 -3.51 -8.25 5.00
CA ARG A 77 -2.71 -9.04 4.06
C ARG A 77 -3.28 -10.44 3.80
N GLU A 78 -4.02 -11.00 4.74
CA GLU A 78 -4.57 -12.36 4.67
C GLU A 78 -5.95 -12.34 4.01
N VAL A 79 -6.76 -11.30 4.28
CA VAL A 79 -8.11 -11.16 3.70
C VAL A 79 -8.12 -11.20 2.17
N PHE A 80 -7.15 -10.55 1.51
CA PHE A 80 -7.10 -10.45 0.04
C PHE A 80 -6.31 -11.58 -0.64
N VAL A 81 -5.97 -12.61 0.12
CA VAL A 81 -5.35 -13.85 -0.36
C VAL A 81 -6.25 -15.05 -0.07
N ASP A 82 -7.07 -14.98 0.98
CA ASP A 82 -8.10 -15.97 1.33
C ASP A 82 -9.29 -15.92 0.35
N PRO A 83 -9.49 -16.96 -0.49
CA PRO A 83 -10.58 -17.00 -1.46
C PRO A 83 -11.97 -16.96 -0.80
N SER A 84 -12.12 -17.56 0.39
CA SER A 84 -13.41 -17.55 1.12
C SER A 84 -13.75 -16.15 1.61
N ALA A 85 -12.76 -15.41 2.10
CA ALA A 85 -12.95 -14.01 2.49
C ALA A 85 -13.30 -13.14 1.29
N ILE A 86 -12.63 -13.32 0.15
CA ILE A 86 -12.95 -12.59 -1.09
C ILE A 86 -14.36 -12.90 -1.55
N SER A 87 -14.79 -14.17 -1.55
CA SER A 87 -16.16 -14.56 -1.91
C SER A 87 -17.19 -13.84 -1.04
N ARG A 88 -17.03 -13.88 0.29
CA ARG A 88 -17.94 -13.18 1.21
C ARG A 88 -17.99 -11.66 0.99
N LEU A 89 -16.85 -11.05 0.68
CA LEU A 89 -16.79 -9.62 0.38
C LEU A 89 -17.48 -9.30 -0.96
N ARG A 90 -17.43 -10.22 -1.93
CA ARG A 90 -18.16 -10.08 -3.19
C ARG A 90 -19.65 -10.17 -2.96
N ASP A 91 -20.11 -11.19 -2.23
CA ASP A 91 -21.52 -11.36 -1.88
C ASP A 91 -22.05 -10.12 -1.15
N ALA A 92 -21.26 -9.59 -0.21
CA ALA A 92 -21.59 -8.36 0.51
C ALA A 92 -21.64 -7.12 -0.40
N LEU A 93 -20.79 -7.06 -1.43
CA LEU A 93 -20.82 -5.96 -2.40
C LEU A 93 -22.07 -6.04 -3.27
N GLU A 94 -22.41 -7.24 -3.75
CA GLU A 94 -23.59 -7.50 -4.58
C GLU A 94 -24.90 -7.27 -3.81
N SER A 95 -24.92 -7.58 -2.51
CA SER A 95 -26.06 -7.30 -1.64
C SER A 95 -26.17 -5.84 -1.19
N GLY A 96 -25.21 -4.98 -1.55
CA GLY A 96 -25.19 -3.58 -1.15
C GLY A 96 -24.90 -3.35 0.34
N ASP A 97 -24.04 -4.17 0.96
CA ASP A 97 -23.65 -4.02 2.37
C ASP A 97 -23.08 -2.61 2.62
N ILE A 98 -23.79 -1.84 3.45
CA ILE A 98 -23.47 -0.45 3.75
C ILE A 98 -22.09 -0.29 4.41
N THR A 99 -21.64 -1.31 5.14
CA THR A 99 -20.33 -1.28 5.81
C THR A 99 -19.23 -1.40 4.78
N LEU A 100 -19.35 -2.34 3.83
CA LEU A 100 -18.39 -2.51 2.74
C LEU A 100 -18.38 -1.29 1.82
N LEU A 101 -19.55 -0.80 1.40
CA LEU A 101 -19.67 0.40 0.58
C LEU A 101 -19.05 1.63 1.27
N GLY A 102 -19.26 1.78 2.58
CA GLY A 102 -18.70 2.87 3.38
C GLY A 102 -17.17 2.86 3.49
N ILE A 103 -16.51 1.73 3.22
CA ILE A 103 -15.04 1.63 3.17
C ILE A 103 -14.50 1.42 1.75
N TRP A 104 -15.35 1.42 0.73
CA TRP A 104 -14.97 1.01 -0.61
C TRP A 104 -13.88 1.92 -1.22
N SER A 105 -14.03 3.24 -1.10
CA SER A 105 -13.05 4.23 -1.56
C SER A 105 -11.73 4.18 -0.77
N ASP A 106 -11.77 3.60 0.44
CA ASP A 106 -10.59 3.40 1.28
C ASP A 106 -9.84 2.11 0.92
N LEU A 107 -10.39 1.24 0.07
CA LEU A 107 -9.65 0.10 -0.50
C LEU A 107 -8.72 0.57 -1.63
N ARG A 108 -7.64 -0.17 -1.85
CA ARG A 108 -6.78 0.04 -3.02
C ARG A 108 -7.43 -0.54 -4.28
N ALA A 109 -7.05 -0.04 -5.45
CA ALA A 109 -7.58 -0.52 -6.72
C ALA A 109 -7.39 -2.04 -6.93
N ASP A 110 -6.25 -2.60 -6.50
CA ASP A 110 -5.99 -4.05 -6.55
C ASP A 110 -6.98 -4.85 -5.69
N GLN A 111 -7.32 -4.32 -4.52
CA GLN A 111 -8.26 -4.95 -3.58
C GLN A 111 -9.70 -4.89 -4.10
N GLN A 112 -10.11 -3.74 -4.65
CA GLN A 112 -11.41 -3.55 -5.28
C GLN A 112 -11.62 -4.52 -6.46
N LYS A 113 -10.60 -4.66 -7.32
CA LYS A 113 -10.63 -5.61 -8.45
C LYS A 113 -10.82 -7.05 -7.98
N LYS A 114 -10.05 -7.49 -6.99
CA LYS A 114 -10.18 -8.84 -6.41
C LYS A 114 -11.59 -9.13 -5.89
N ILE A 115 -12.18 -8.17 -5.16
CA ILE A 115 -13.54 -8.32 -4.63
C ILE A 115 -14.55 -8.35 -5.78
N SER A 116 -14.49 -7.38 -6.70
CA SER A 116 -15.43 -7.26 -7.82
C SER A 116 -15.34 -8.37 -8.87
N GLY A 117 -14.34 -9.26 -8.78
CA GLY A 117 -14.18 -10.37 -9.74
C GLY A 117 -13.71 -9.93 -11.13
N LYS A 118 -13.33 -8.65 -11.29
CA LYS A 118 -12.74 -8.12 -12.52
C LYS A 118 -11.23 -8.38 -12.52
N GLU A 119 -10.84 -9.65 -12.66
CA GLU A 119 -9.47 -10.00 -13.11
C GLU A 119 -9.39 -9.82 -14.64
N GLN A 120 -8.26 -9.30 -15.11
CA GLN A 120 -8.02 -8.82 -16.48
C GLN A 120 -8.17 -9.93 -17.53
N ASP A 121 -8.86 -9.60 -18.63
CA ASP A 121 -8.52 -10.08 -19.99
C ASP A 121 -7.09 -9.64 -20.38
#